data_AF-A0AAD9K306-F1
#
_entry.id   AF-A0AAD9K306-F1
#
_cell.length_a   1.000
_cell.length_b   1.000
_cell.length_c   1.000
_cell.angle_alpha   90.00
_cell.angle_beta   90.00
_cell.angle_gamma   90.00
#
_symmetry.space_group_name_H-M   'P 1'
#
loop_
_entity.id
_entity.type
_entity.pdbx_description
1 polymer ?
#
loop_
_entity_poly.entity_id
_entity_poly.type
_entity_poly.pdbx_seq_one_letter_code
_entity_poly.pdbx_strand_id
1 'polypeptide(L)'
;MLLFTRQSWGSSTTYEAAGNETFNSANVVVDGPEVETPTTWTFGECGKPGEYIQLPIGYMLASLKTVVRTFGYHGPTFVHEWAHLRWGLRDEYPVPGMKRFYHSDGVVTAVKCGKHMRGSHVDYHTKGDCDINQMTGLPTQTCYFKPHGTPGVKASLMFYHNVTGVFLC
;
A
#
# COMPACT_ATOMS: atom_id res chain seq x y z
N MET A 1 14.06 11.33 -15.08
CA MET A 1 14.63 11.62 -13.75
C MET A 1 13.61 12.16 -12.76
N LEU A 2 13.11 11.31 -11.86
CA LEU A 2 12.50 11.77 -10.60
C LEU A 2 13.53 11.55 -9.49
N LEU A 3 14.31 12.60 -9.21
CA LEU A 3 15.23 12.62 -8.06
C LEU A 3 14.46 13.06 -6.81
N PHE A 4 14.16 12.12 -5.93
CA PHE A 4 13.64 12.43 -4.58
C PHE A 4 14.80 12.81 -3.66
N THR A 5 15.36 13.99 -3.88
CA THR A 5 16.31 14.60 -2.93
C THR A 5 15.54 15.57 -2.04
N ARG A 6 15.78 15.53 -0.73
CA ARG A 6 15.39 16.67 0.11
C ARG A 6 16.31 17.82 -0.29
N GLN A 7 15.77 19.01 -0.56
CA GLN A 7 16.56 20.20 -0.89
C GLN A 7 17.70 20.53 0.12
N SER A 8 17.67 19.94 1.32
CA SER A 8 18.62 20.17 2.41
C SER A 8 19.61 19.03 2.67
N TRP A 9 19.70 18.00 1.81
CA TRP A 9 20.70 16.94 2.00
C TRP A 9 22.05 17.42 1.46
N GLY A 10 23.06 17.52 2.34
CA GLY A 10 24.44 17.83 1.95
C GLY A 10 25.06 16.72 1.10
N SER A 11 26.30 16.86 0.64
CA SER A 11 26.99 15.71 0.04
C SER A 11 27.20 14.62 1.09
N SER A 12 26.93 13.37 0.73
CA SER A 12 27.23 12.18 1.56
C SER A 12 28.03 11.20 0.73
N THR A 13 28.89 10.42 1.38
CA THR A 13 29.57 9.28 0.77
C THR A 13 28.64 8.08 0.56
N THR A 14 27.41 8.13 1.08
CA THR A 14 26.43 7.04 0.97
C THR A 14 25.56 7.11 -0.28
N TYR A 15 25.72 8.14 -1.13
CA TYR A 15 25.03 8.26 -2.41
C TYR A 15 25.90 8.95 -3.46
N GLU A 16 25.77 8.52 -4.71
CA GLU A 16 26.54 9.04 -5.84
C GLU A 16 25.76 10.14 -6.57
N ALA A 17 26.49 10.93 -7.37
CA ALA A 17 25.88 11.88 -8.29
C ALA A 17 25.06 11.13 -9.35
N ALA A 18 23.92 11.70 -9.75
CA ALA A 18 23.09 11.11 -10.80
C ALA A 18 23.89 11.00 -12.12
N GLY A 19 23.95 9.79 -12.68
CA GLY A 19 24.58 9.48 -13.97
C GLY A 19 23.56 9.37 -15.10
N ASN A 20 23.89 8.57 -16.13
CA ASN A 20 22.96 8.29 -17.23
C ASN A 20 21.82 7.38 -16.78
N GLU A 21 20.58 7.76 -17.11
CA GLU A 21 19.39 6.96 -16.85
C GLU A 21 19.13 6.01 -18.03
N THR A 22 19.16 4.70 -17.76
CA THR A 22 18.71 3.69 -18.73
C THR A 22 17.55 2.92 -18.12
N PHE A 23 16.67 2.40 -18.97
CA PHE A 23 15.53 1.59 -18.50
C PHE A 23 15.98 0.44 -17.60
N ASN A 24 17.07 -0.26 -17.98
CA ASN A 24 17.58 -1.43 -17.26
C ASN A 24 18.25 -1.10 -15.92
N SER A 25 18.60 0.16 -15.67
CA SER A 25 19.24 0.60 -14.43
C SER A 25 18.33 1.46 -13.54
N ALA A 26 17.07 1.67 -13.96
CA ALA A 26 16.14 2.53 -13.23
C ALA A 26 15.47 1.78 -12.07
N ASN A 27 15.49 2.38 -10.87
CA ASN A 27 14.69 1.87 -9.75
C ASN A 27 13.21 2.31 -9.82
N VAL A 28 12.88 3.25 -10.71
CA VAL A 28 11.51 3.68 -10.95
C VAL A 28 11.30 3.75 -12.46
N VAL A 29 10.46 2.86 -12.95
CA VAL A 29 10.13 2.71 -14.36
C VAL A 29 8.71 3.24 -14.58
N VAL A 30 8.55 4.17 -15.51
CA VAL A 30 7.23 4.67 -15.93
C VAL A 30 6.91 4.02 -17.28
N ASP A 31 5.96 3.09 -17.30
CA ASP A 31 5.68 2.30 -18.51
C ASP A 31 4.17 1.93 -18.65
N GLY A 32 3.81 1.38 -19.82
CA GLY A 32 2.49 0.98 -20.28
C GLY A 32 1.89 -0.26 -19.59
N PRO A 33 0.73 -0.75 -20.07
CA PRO A 33 -0.43 -1.13 -19.24
C PRO A 33 -0.36 -2.49 -18.53
N GLU A 34 0.82 -3.11 -18.42
CA GLU A 34 0.93 -4.44 -17.80
C GLU A 34 0.52 -4.45 -16.32
N VAL A 35 0.62 -3.30 -15.64
CA VAL A 35 0.19 -3.16 -14.25
C VAL A 35 -0.80 -2.00 -14.15
N GLU A 36 -1.92 -2.21 -13.46
CA GLU A 36 -2.96 -1.19 -13.30
C GLU A 36 -2.64 -0.19 -12.20
N THR A 37 -1.86 -0.60 -11.19
CA THR A 37 -1.52 0.19 -9.99
C THR A 37 0.00 0.34 -9.85
N PRO A 38 0.51 1.37 -9.17
CA PRO A 38 1.91 1.37 -8.72
C PRO A 38 2.25 0.06 -8.02
N THR A 39 3.42 -0.51 -8.32
CA THR A 39 3.84 -1.81 -7.75
C THR A 39 5.35 -1.91 -7.70
N THR A 40 5.86 -2.46 -6.61
CA THR A 40 7.28 -2.78 -6.45
C THR A 40 7.53 -4.25 -6.72
N TRP A 41 8.44 -4.52 -7.65
CA TRP A 41 8.90 -5.87 -7.92
C TRP A 41 9.97 -6.29 -6.92
N THR A 42 9.81 -7.47 -6.33
CA THR A 42 10.77 -8.04 -5.38
C THR A 42 10.92 -9.54 -5.61
N PHE A 43 12.16 -10.02 -5.62
CA PHE A 43 12.50 -11.45 -5.59
C PHE A 43 13.13 -11.86 -4.25
N GLY A 44 13.30 -10.90 -3.34
CA GLY A 44 14.01 -11.08 -2.07
C GLY A 44 13.13 -11.57 -0.92
N GLU A 45 13.79 -11.99 0.15
CA GLU A 45 13.14 -12.32 1.42
C GLU A 45 12.71 -11.06 2.19
N CYS A 46 12.05 -11.26 3.35
CA CYS A 46 11.61 -10.17 4.22
C CYS A 46 12.77 -9.22 4.59
N GLY A 47 12.53 -7.91 4.50
CA GLY A 47 13.52 -6.88 4.84
C GLY A 47 14.62 -6.67 3.81
N LYS A 48 14.56 -7.36 2.66
CA LYS A 48 15.46 -7.10 1.52
C LYS A 48 14.87 -6.02 0.60
N PRO A 49 15.68 -5.08 0.10
CA PRO A 49 15.27 -4.12 -0.91
C PRO A 49 14.57 -4.79 -2.09
N GLY A 50 13.56 -4.12 -2.65
CA GLY A 50 12.99 -4.49 -3.95
C GLY A 50 13.95 -4.16 -5.10
N GLU A 51 13.59 -4.60 -6.31
CA GLU A 51 14.39 -4.39 -7.52
C GLU A 51 14.08 -3.03 -8.15
N TYR A 52 12.81 -2.80 -8.47
CA TYR A 52 12.32 -1.56 -9.07
C TYR A 52 10.82 -1.36 -8.81
N ILE A 53 10.39 -0.10 -8.90
CA ILE A 53 8.99 0.33 -8.87
C ILE A 53 8.52 0.48 -10.31
N GLN A 54 7.39 -0.11 -10.65
CA GLN A 54 6.67 0.14 -11.88
C GLN A 54 5.52 1.12 -11.60
N LEU A 55 5.57 2.28 -12.25
CA LEU A 55 4.53 3.31 -12.20
C LEU A 55 3.77 3.31 -13.54
N PRO A 56 2.50 2.90 -13.56
CA PRO A 56 1.71 2.91 -14.79
C PRO A 56 1.53 4.33 -15.31
N ILE A 57 1.66 4.54 -16.62
CA ILE A 57 1.39 5.85 -17.25
C ILE A 57 -0.03 6.33 -16.92
N GLY A 58 -1.01 5.41 -16.90
CA GLY A 58 -2.39 5.71 -16.55
C GLY A 58 -2.55 6.26 -15.12
N TYR A 59 -1.72 5.80 -14.18
CA TYR A 59 -1.68 6.35 -12.82
C TYR A 59 -1.14 7.79 -12.83
N MET A 60 -0.04 8.04 -13.54
CA MET A 60 0.62 9.35 -13.61
C MET A 60 -0.24 10.42 -14.29
N LEU A 61 -1.03 10.03 -15.30
CA LEU A 61 -1.86 10.95 -16.09
C LEU A 61 -3.31 11.03 -15.59
N ALA A 62 -3.71 10.19 -14.64
CA ALA A 62 -5.07 10.18 -14.13
C ALA A 62 -5.41 11.50 -13.41
N SER A 63 -6.66 11.95 -13.58
CA SER A 63 -7.17 13.10 -12.82
C SER A 63 -7.08 12.85 -11.32
N LEU A 64 -6.89 13.89 -10.51
CA LEU A 64 -6.83 13.75 -9.05
C LEU A 64 -8.04 12.99 -8.48
N LYS A 65 -9.24 13.19 -9.04
CA LYS A 65 -10.45 12.46 -8.65
C LYS A 65 -10.34 10.95 -8.91
N THR A 66 -9.79 10.57 -10.07
CA THR A 66 -9.56 9.17 -10.43
C THR A 66 -8.47 8.56 -9.56
N VAL A 67 -7.36 9.29 -9.36
CA VAL A 67 -6.22 8.85 -8.55
C VAL A 67 -6.63 8.56 -7.11
N VAL A 68 -7.31 9.50 -6.46
CA VAL A 68 -7.74 9.34 -5.06
C VAL A 68 -8.72 8.17 -4.88
N ARG A 69 -9.62 7.96 -5.86
CA ARG A 69 -10.62 6.90 -5.79
C ARG A 69 -10.05 5.51 -6.07
N THR A 70 -9.11 5.41 -7.00
CA THR A 70 -8.62 4.11 -7.51
C THR A 70 -7.28 3.70 -6.90
N PHE A 71 -6.35 4.65 -6.72
CA PHE A 71 -4.95 4.37 -6.42
C PHE A 71 -4.47 4.93 -5.07
N GLY A 72 -5.20 5.88 -4.50
CA GLY A 72 -4.71 6.72 -3.40
C GLY A 72 -3.90 7.91 -3.92
N TYR A 73 -3.65 8.89 -3.04
CA TYR A 73 -2.88 10.10 -3.40
C TYR A 73 -1.46 9.76 -3.86
N HIS A 74 -0.94 10.54 -4.83
CA HIS A 74 0.37 10.27 -5.43
C HIS A 74 1.51 10.12 -4.43
N GLY A 75 1.64 11.08 -3.50
CA GLY A 75 2.70 11.07 -2.50
C GLY A 75 2.66 9.81 -1.62
N PRO A 76 1.58 9.57 -0.87
CA PRO A 76 1.45 8.38 -0.03
C PRO A 76 1.63 7.05 -0.78
N THR A 77 1.00 6.88 -1.95
CA THR A 77 1.16 5.66 -2.76
C THR A 77 2.62 5.48 -3.19
N PHE A 78 3.30 6.54 -3.63
CA PHE A 78 4.72 6.44 -3.99
C PHE A 78 5.60 6.11 -2.78
N VAL A 79 5.34 6.71 -1.62
CA VAL A 79 6.12 6.41 -0.40
C VAL A 79 5.91 4.95 0.05
N HIS A 80 4.72 4.38 -0.17
CA HIS A 80 4.43 2.97 0.09
C HIS A 80 5.32 2.07 -0.78
N GLU A 81 5.34 2.29 -2.09
CA GLU A 81 6.21 1.56 -3.02
C GLU A 81 7.70 1.79 -2.75
N TRP A 82 8.07 3.03 -2.42
CA TRP A 82 9.44 3.35 -2.03
C TRP A 82 9.87 2.59 -0.78
N ALA A 83 8.95 2.33 0.15
CA ALA A 83 9.21 1.55 1.34
C ALA A 83 9.49 0.07 1.03
N HIS A 84 8.71 -0.52 0.11
CA HIS A 84 9.01 -1.84 -0.45
C HIS A 84 10.40 -1.86 -1.09
N LEU A 85 10.69 -0.87 -1.95
CA LEU A 85 11.95 -0.81 -2.69
C LEU A 85 13.15 -0.67 -1.77
N ARG A 86 13.14 0.24 -0.79
CA ARG A 86 14.34 0.58 -0.01
C ARG A 86 14.57 -0.32 1.20
N TRP A 87 13.49 -0.74 1.85
CA TRP A 87 13.57 -1.44 3.14
C TRP A 87 12.92 -2.82 3.11
N GLY A 88 12.33 -3.24 1.99
CA GLY A 88 11.67 -4.54 1.92
C GLY A 88 10.49 -4.66 2.87
N LEU A 89 9.81 -3.54 3.17
CA LEU A 89 8.57 -3.58 3.95
C LEU A 89 7.53 -4.42 3.21
N ARG A 90 6.56 -4.96 3.94
CA ARG A 90 5.50 -5.81 3.39
C ARG A 90 4.15 -5.19 3.62
N ASP A 91 3.21 -5.51 2.75
CA ASP A 91 1.82 -5.14 2.96
C ASP A 91 1.31 -5.70 4.30
N GLU A 92 0.68 -4.84 5.08
CA GLU A 92 0.09 -5.18 6.37
C GLU A 92 -1.39 -5.53 6.25
N TYR A 93 -1.90 -5.60 5.02
CA TYR A 93 -3.22 -6.09 4.70
C TYR A 93 -3.16 -7.53 4.17
N PRO A 94 -4.17 -8.36 4.47
CA PRO A 94 -4.18 -9.77 4.07
C PRO A 94 -4.34 -9.91 2.54
N VAL A 95 -3.43 -10.66 1.92
CA VAL A 95 -3.52 -11.03 0.50
C VAL A 95 -4.64 -12.08 0.26
N PRO A 96 -5.11 -12.26 -0.99
CA PRO A 96 -6.09 -13.30 -1.32
C PRO A 96 -5.68 -14.68 -0.78
N GLY A 97 -6.61 -15.36 -0.12
CA GLY A 97 -6.38 -16.66 0.51
C GLY A 97 -5.90 -16.61 1.97
N MET A 98 -5.51 -15.43 2.49
CA MET A 98 -5.18 -15.27 3.91
C MET A 98 -6.41 -14.99 4.79
N LYS A 99 -6.29 -15.30 6.08
CA LYS A 99 -7.30 -14.97 7.08
C LYS A 99 -7.40 -13.44 7.21
N ARG A 100 -8.63 -12.92 7.08
CA ARG A 100 -8.92 -11.48 7.16
C ARG A 100 -9.46 -11.04 8.52
N PHE A 101 -9.92 -11.99 9.32
CA PHE A 101 -10.52 -11.78 10.63
C PHE A 101 -10.08 -12.86 11.62
N TYR A 102 -10.05 -12.52 12.89
CA TYR A 102 -9.76 -13.41 14.01
C TYR A 102 -10.60 -13.00 15.23
N HIS A 103 -10.76 -13.91 16.20
CA HIS A 103 -11.35 -13.57 17.49
C HIS A 103 -10.27 -13.03 18.41
N SER A 104 -10.52 -11.86 19.03
CA SER A 104 -9.69 -11.26 20.07
C SER A 104 -10.61 -10.86 21.21
N ASP A 105 -10.36 -11.37 22.42
CA ASP A 105 -11.19 -11.07 23.60
C ASP A 105 -12.71 -11.31 23.38
N GLY A 106 -13.05 -12.36 22.63
CA GLY A 106 -14.44 -12.69 22.29
C GLY A 106 -15.08 -11.79 21.22
N VAL A 107 -14.30 -10.89 20.61
CA VAL A 107 -14.76 -9.97 19.56
C VAL A 107 -14.07 -10.29 18.24
N VAL A 108 -14.86 -10.35 17.17
CA VAL A 108 -14.35 -10.47 15.80
C VAL A 108 -13.57 -9.20 15.44
N THR A 109 -12.27 -9.36 15.18
CA THR A 109 -11.34 -8.30 14.85
C THR A 109 -10.75 -8.54 13.46
N ALA A 110 -10.71 -7.49 12.64
CA ALA A 110 -10.04 -7.54 11.34
C ALA A 110 -8.52 -7.52 11.48
N VAL A 111 -7.82 -8.19 10.56
CA VAL A 111 -6.38 -8.02 10.37
C VAL A 111 -6.16 -6.62 9.79
N LYS A 112 -5.70 -5.71 10.65
CA LYS A 112 -5.39 -4.32 10.30
C LYS A 112 -4.28 -3.76 11.18
N CYS A 113 -3.47 -2.87 10.61
CA CYS A 113 -2.60 -2.02 11.42
C CYS A 113 -3.31 -0.70 11.75
N GLY A 114 -3.66 -0.55 13.03
CA GLY A 114 -4.33 0.63 13.57
C GLY A 114 -5.44 0.27 14.53
N LYS A 115 -5.09 0.15 15.82
CA LYS A 115 -6.05 -0.24 16.87
C LYS A 115 -7.30 0.65 16.87
N HIS A 116 -7.11 1.95 16.74
CA HIS A 116 -8.19 2.95 16.76
C HIS A 116 -8.81 3.24 15.38
N MET A 117 -8.36 2.57 14.32
CA MET A 117 -8.93 2.76 12.99
C MET A 117 -10.35 2.20 12.95
N ARG A 118 -11.31 3.07 12.63
CA ARG A 118 -12.71 2.72 12.39
C ARG A 118 -12.91 2.30 10.94
N GLY A 119 -13.86 1.40 10.74
CA GLY A 119 -14.20 0.86 9.43
C GLY A 119 -15.42 -0.05 9.51
N SER A 120 -15.85 -0.53 8.35
CA SER A 120 -16.94 -1.48 8.21
C SER A 120 -16.42 -2.80 7.64
N HIS A 121 -17.08 -3.90 7.96
CA HIS A 121 -16.86 -5.18 7.28
C HIS A 121 -17.76 -5.22 6.07
N VAL A 122 -17.17 -5.37 4.88
CA VAL A 122 -17.89 -5.30 3.61
C VAL A 122 -17.57 -6.53 2.78
N ASP A 123 -18.58 -7.10 2.14
CA ASP A 123 -18.40 -8.18 1.19
C ASP A 123 -17.86 -7.64 -0.15
N TYR A 124 -16.83 -8.29 -0.68
CA TYR A 124 -16.19 -7.85 -1.92
C TYR A 124 -17.12 -7.89 -3.14
N HIS A 125 -18.05 -8.84 -3.23
CA HIS A 125 -18.93 -9.01 -4.38
C HIS A 125 -20.20 -8.17 -4.27
N THR A 126 -20.88 -8.22 -3.12
CA THR A 126 -22.17 -7.52 -2.95
C THR A 126 -21.98 -6.04 -2.61
N LYS A 127 -20.79 -5.66 -2.12
CA LYS A 127 -20.50 -4.34 -1.52
C LYS A 127 -21.37 -3.99 -0.32
N GLY A 128 -22.10 -4.97 0.23
CA GLY A 128 -22.96 -4.85 1.39
C GLY A 128 -22.34 -5.42 2.66
N ASP A 129 -23.19 -5.73 3.63
CA ASP A 129 -22.79 -6.31 4.90
C ASP A 129 -22.20 -7.72 4.74
N CYS A 130 -21.37 -8.08 5.70
CA CYS A 130 -20.70 -9.35 5.74
C CYS A 130 -21.56 -10.48 6.29
N ASP A 131 -21.63 -11.56 5.55
CA ASP A 131 -22.15 -12.83 6.06
C ASP A 131 -21.18 -13.45 7.06
N ILE A 132 -21.73 -14.11 8.08
CA ILE A 132 -20.96 -14.81 9.10
C ILE A 132 -21.01 -16.32 8.83
N ASN A 133 -19.85 -16.94 8.80
CA ASN A 133 -19.75 -18.40 8.76
C ASN A 133 -20.17 -18.97 10.12
N GLN A 134 -21.27 -19.72 10.14
CA GLN A 134 -21.85 -20.27 11.38
C GLN A 134 -20.93 -21.26 12.11
N MET A 135 -20.00 -21.92 11.41
CA MET A 135 -19.07 -22.87 12.04
C MET A 135 -17.91 -22.17 12.74
N THR A 136 -17.43 -21.06 12.20
CA THR A 136 -16.25 -20.35 12.74
C THR A 136 -16.61 -19.10 13.54
N GLY A 137 -17.83 -18.60 13.38
CA GLY A 137 -18.26 -17.30 13.91
C GLY A 137 -17.50 -16.11 13.31
N LEU A 138 -16.79 -16.30 12.20
CA LEU A 138 -16.03 -15.26 11.50
C LEU A 138 -16.75 -14.86 10.21
N PRO A 139 -16.51 -13.63 9.71
CA PRO A 139 -16.96 -13.23 8.38
C PRO A 139 -16.48 -14.20 7.29
N THR A 140 -17.27 -14.33 6.23
CA THR A 140 -16.92 -15.15 5.05
C THR A 140 -15.59 -14.71 4.43
N GLN A 141 -14.98 -15.58 3.61
CA GLN A 141 -13.69 -15.26 3.00
C GLN A 141 -13.75 -14.05 2.05
N THR A 142 -14.91 -13.75 1.47
CA THR A 142 -15.16 -12.62 0.59
C THR A 142 -15.23 -11.29 1.33
N CYS A 143 -15.36 -11.33 2.66
CA CYS A 143 -15.38 -10.15 3.50
C CYS A 143 -14.00 -9.55 3.74
N TYR A 144 -13.96 -8.23 3.82
CA TYR A 144 -12.77 -7.48 4.18
C TYR A 144 -13.11 -6.25 5.01
N PHE A 145 -12.11 -5.75 5.73
CA PHE A 145 -12.25 -4.50 6.47
C PHE A 145 -12.04 -3.32 5.53
N LYS A 146 -13.04 -2.45 5.43
CA LYS A 146 -12.99 -1.20 4.69
C LYS A 146 -12.84 -0.05 5.68
N PRO A 147 -11.66 0.61 5.75
CA PRO A 147 -11.49 1.81 6.57
C PRO A 147 -12.52 2.89 6.22
N HIS A 148 -13.02 3.60 7.23
CA HIS A 148 -13.81 4.80 6.97
C HIS A 148 -12.86 5.90 6.50
N GLY A 149 -13.07 6.42 5.29
CA GLY A 149 -12.29 7.52 4.74
C GLY A 149 -12.66 8.83 5.43
N THR A 150 -12.05 9.13 6.57
CA THR A 150 -12.16 10.44 7.21
C THR A 150 -10.80 11.14 7.24
N PRO A 151 -10.76 12.47 7.08
CA PRO A 151 -9.55 13.25 7.33
C PRO A 151 -9.07 13.01 8.76
N GLY A 152 -7.78 12.72 8.93
CA GLY A 152 -7.14 12.58 10.25
C GLY A 152 -7.01 11.15 10.78
N VAL A 153 -7.49 10.13 10.08
CA VAL A 153 -7.18 8.73 10.43
C VAL A 153 -5.68 8.49 10.26
N LYS A 154 -5.05 7.97 11.30
CA LYS A 154 -3.68 7.48 11.24
C LYS A 154 -3.72 5.99 10.92
N ALA A 155 -2.98 5.58 9.88
CA ALA A 155 -2.73 4.18 9.50
C ALA A 155 -1.22 3.95 9.37
N SER A 156 -0.77 2.70 9.37
CA SER A 156 0.46 2.39 8.67
C SER A 156 0.26 2.59 7.18
N LEU A 157 1.27 3.18 6.56
CA LEU A 157 1.33 3.33 5.12
C LEU A 157 1.28 1.98 4.40
N MET A 158 1.79 0.93 5.05
CA MET A 158 1.79 -0.44 4.53
C MET A 158 0.44 -1.14 4.67
N PHE A 159 -0.48 -0.61 5.47
CA PHE A 159 -1.84 -1.14 5.60
C PHE A 159 -2.85 -0.39 4.72
N TYR A 160 -2.80 0.95 4.75
CA TYR A 160 -3.73 1.78 3.99
C TYR A 160 -3.03 3.08 3.61
N HIS A 161 -2.50 3.15 2.39
CA HIS A 161 -1.76 4.31 1.89
C HIS A 161 -2.65 5.48 1.51
N ASN A 162 -3.98 5.34 1.51
CA ASN A 162 -4.92 6.43 1.28
C ASN A 162 -5.31 7.16 2.58
N VAL A 163 -4.31 7.52 3.40
CA VAL A 163 -4.50 8.24 4.67
C VAL A 163 -3.78 9.58 4.70
N THR A 164 -4.28 10.48 5.54
CA THR A 164 -3.67 11.81 5.78
C THR A 164 -2.64 11.81 6.91
N GLY A 165 -2.55 10.73 7.70
CA GLY A 165 -1.58 10.61 8.80
C GLY A 165 -0.98 9.21 8.86
N VAL A 166 0.33 9.13 9.10
CA VAL A 166 1.05 7.85 9.18
C VAL A 166 1.44 7.56 10.64
N PHE A 167 1.32 6.31 11.06
CA PHE A 167 1.95 5.80 12.28
C PHE A 167 2.51 4.40 12.00
N LEU A 168 3.51 3.96 12.76
CA LEU A 168 4.08 2.62 12.62
C LEU A 168 3.37 1.64 13.55
N CYS A 169 2.94 0.50 13.01
CA CYS A 169 2.89 -0.73 13.78
C CYS A 169 4.32 -1.32 13.83
#